data_AF-A0A0B0PH64-F1
#
_entry.id   AF-A0A0B0PH64-F1
#
_cell.length_a   1.000
_cell.length_b   1.000
_cell.length_c   1.000
_cell.angle_alpha   90.00
_cell.angle_beta   90.00
_cell.angle_gamma   90.00
#
_symmetry.space_group_name_H-M   'P 1'
#
loop_
_entity.id
_entity.type
_entity.pdbx_description
1 polymer ?
#
loop_
_entity_poly.entity_id
_entity_poly.type
_entity_poly.pdbx_seq_one_letter_code
_entity_poly.pdbx_strand_id
1 'polypeptide(L)' 'MPDSNKNQAVDNIKERFALEVLDNYVNKALGKKWRDHKSTLKKEYFKKNISLEEKLRNVQLGMLRYQWEDAVRFWNSKK' A
#
# COMPACT_ATOMS: atom_id res chain seq x y z
N MET A 1 -6.85 2.46 2.51
CA MET A 1 -6.08 2.20 3.74
C MET A 1 -6.76 2.99 4.84
N PRO A 2 -7.19 2.34 5.92
CA PRO A 2 -7.71 3.02 7.10
C PRO A 2 -6.67 4.00 7.64
N ASP A 3 -7.13 5.13 8.20
CA ASP A 3 -6.21 6.14 8.76
C ASP A 3 -5.40 5.60 9.94
N SER A 4 -5.95 4.62 10.68
CA SER A 4 -5.25 3.93 11.77
C SER A 4 -3.91 3.33 11.33
N ASN A 5 -3.87 2.59 10.21
CA ASN A 5 -2.64 1.97 9.73
C ASN A 5 -1.61 3.00 9.25
N LYS A 6 -2.09 4.16 8.78
CA LYS A 6 -1.22 5.26 8.34
C LYS A 6 -0.55 5.92 9.54
N ASN A 7 -1.31 6.17 10.61
CA ASN A 7 -0.78 6.76 11.84
C ASN A 7 0.25 5.84 12.50
N GLN A 8 -0.05 4.54 12.58
CA GLN A 8 0.90 3.55 13.10
C GLN A 8 2.23 3.54 12.31
N ALA A 9 2.19 3.65 10.98
CA ALA A 9 3.40 3.72 10.16
C ALA A 9 4.21 4.99 10.41
N VAL A 10 3.54 6.13 10.65
CA VAL A 10 4.19 7.40 10.99
C VAL A 10 4.85 7.29 12.37
N ASP A 11 4.15 6.75 13.36
CA ASP A 11 4.67 6.61 14.72
C ASP A 11 5.90 5.71 14.77
N ASN A 12 5.87 4.56 14.08
CA ASN A 12 7.03 3.67 13.97
C ASN A 12 8.27 4.35 13.36
N ILE A 13 8.08 5.28 12.41
CA ILE A 13 9.17 6.03 11.79
C ILE A 13 9.69 7.09 12.76
N LYS A 14 8.80 7.78 13.47
CA LYS A 14 9.20 8.77 14.48
C LYS A 14 10.03 8.13 15.59
N GLU A 15 9.57 6.99 16.12
CA GLU A 15 10.27 6.24 17.17
C GLU A 15 11.66 5.80 16.70
N ARG A 16 11.76 5.28 15.47
CA ARG A 16 13.03 4.75 14.94
C ARG A 16 14.05 5.82 14.56
N PHE A 17 13.60 7.01 14.19
CA PHE A 17 14.47 8.09 13.66
C PHE A 17 14.50 9.35 14.54
N ALA A 18 13.82 9.36 15.69
CA ALA A 18 13.70 10.51 16.60
C ALA A 18 13.22 11.82 15.90
N LEU A 19 12.25 11.69 14.98
CA LEU A 19 11.76 12.79 14.14
C LEU A 19 10.48 13.43 14.71
N GLU A 20 10.60 14.20 15.79
CA GLU A 20 9.43 14.80 16.48
C GLU A 20 8.73 15.93 15.72
N VAL A 21 9.39 16.59 14.75
CA VAL A 21 8.90 17.85 14.14
C VAL A 21 8.53 17.70 12.65
N LEU A 22 8.58 16.48 12.10
CA LEU A 22 8.61 16.26 10.65
C LEU A 22 7.35 15.57 10.07
N ASP A 23 6.23 15.60 10.78
CA ASP A 23 4.97 14.92 10.41
C ASP A 23 4.53 15.22 8.98
N ASN A 24 4.56 16.49 8.59
CA ASN A 24 4.13 16.90 7.26
C ASN A 24 5.01 16.31 6.17
N TYR A 25 6.32 16.23 6.39
CA TYR A 25 7.24 15.67 5.40
C TYR A 25 7.21 14.14 5.40
N VAL A 26 7.15 13.48 6.56
CA VAL A 26 6.98 12.02 6.66
C VAL A 26 5.69 11.58 5.95
N ASN A 27 4.57 12.28 6.21
CA ASN A 27 3.30 12.02 5.54
C ASN A 27 3.37 12.23 4.02
N LYS A 28 4.04 13.30 3.55
CA LYS A 28 4.24 13.54 2.12
C LYS A 28 5.08 12.45 1.46
N ALA A 29 6.21 12.09 2.09
CA ALA A 29 7.13 11.08 1.58
C ALA A 29 6.47 9.68 1.52
N LEU A 30 5.81 9.27 2.60
CA LEU A 30 5.03 8.04 2.66
C LEU A 30 3.92 8.02 1.61
N GLY A 31 3.16 9.12 1.51
CA GLY A 31 2.10 9.25 0.52
C GLY A 31 2.61 9.10 -0.91
N LYS A 32 3.78 9.69 -1.23
CA LYS A 32 4.41 9.52 -2.54
C LYS A 32 4.84 8.07 -2.78
N LYS A 33 5.59 7.47 -1.84
CA LYS A 33 6.04 6.08 -1.94
C LYS A 33 4.87 5.11 -2.14
N TRP A 34 3.78 5.30 -1.40
CA TRP A 34 2.57 4.50 -1.55
C TRP A 34 1.93 4.66 -2.94
N ARG A 35 1.80 5.89 -3.46
CA ARG A 35 1.24 6.12 -4.80
C ARG A 35 2.11 5.49 -5.89
N ASP A 36 3.42 5.66 -5.80
CA ASP A 36 4.38 5.08 -6.76
C ASP A 36 4.28 3.55 -6.73
N HIS A 37 4.32 2.95 -5.54
CA HIS A 37 4.22 1.50 -5.37
C HIS A 37 2.88 0.94 -5.90
N LYS A 38 1.75 1.57 -5.54
CA LYS A 38 0.44 1.21 -6.08
C LYS A 38 0.39 1.29 -7.61
N SER A 39 1.02 2.30 -8.21
CA SER A 39 1.10 2.46 -9.66
C SER A 39 1.84 1.29 -10.32
N THR A 40 3.02 0.94 -9.79
CA THR A 40 3.80 -0.23 -10.24
C THR A 40 2.98 -1.51 -10.17
N LEU A 41 2.32 -1.78 -9.03
CA LEU A 41 1.49 -2.98 -8.85
C LEU A 41 0.31 -3.04 -9.82
N LYS A 42 -0.36 -1.92 -10.05
CA LYS A 42 -1.46 -1.88 -11.03
C LYS A 42 -0.97 -2.14 -12.45
N LYS A 43 0.20 -1.62 -12.82
CA LYS A 43 0.80 -1.86 -14.14
C LYS A 43 1.14 -3.34 -14.36
N GLU A 44 1.69 -4.01 -13.35
CA GLU A 44 2.13 -5.40 -13.45
C GLU A 44 0.96 -6.39 -13.39
N TYR A 45 0.05 -6.20 -12.42
CA TYR A 45 -0.94 -7.20 -12.04
C TYR A 45 -2.38 -6.86 -12.44
N PHE A 46 -2.70 -5.59 -12.75
CA PHE A 46 -4.06 -5.16 -13.11
C PHE A 46 -4.23 -4.92 -14.62
N LYS A 47 -3.81 -5.89 -15.44
CA LYS A 47 -4.09 -5.85 -16.89
C LYS A 47 -5.59 -6.03 -17.16
N LYS A 48 -6.09 -5.46 -18.26
CA LYS A 48 -7.53 -5.43 -18.60
C LYS A 48 -8.18 -6.81 -18.73
N ASN A 49 -7.42 -7.82 -19.12
CA ASN A 49 -7.94 -9.14 -19.45
C ASN A 49 -7.74 -10.18 -18.32
N ILE A 50 -7.38 -9.75 -17.12
CA ILE A 50 -7.11 -10.64 -15.97
C ILE A 50 -8.31 -10.60 -15.03
N SER A 51 -8.83 -11.78 -14.69
CA SER A 51 -9.93 -11.95 -13.73
C SER A 51 -9.52 -11.56 -12.30
N LEU A 52 -10.49 -11.33 -11.42
CA LEU A 52 -10.21 -11.03 -10.01
C LEU A 52 -9.49 -12.20 -9.32
N GLU A 53 -9.89 -13.44 -9.60
CA GLU A 53 -9.25 -14.61 -9.02
C GLU A 53 -7.79 -14.75 -9.44
N GLU A 54 -7.48 -14.51 -10.71
CA GLU A 54 -6.09 -14.52 -11.19
C GLU A 54 -5.25 -13.42 -10.52
N LYS A 55 -5.83 -12.23 -10.29
CA LYS A 55 -5.14 -11.17 -9.51
C LYS A 55 -4.83 -11.62 -8.08
N LEU A 56 -5.75 -12.34 -7.44
CA LEU A 56 -5.55 -12.84 -6.08
C LEU A 56 -4.51 -13.97 -6.01
N ARG A 57 -4.41 -14.81 -7.05
CA ARG A 57 -3.39 -15.87 -7.15
C ARG A 57 -1.98 -15.34 -7.44
N ASN A 58 -1.87 -14.24 -8.20
CA ASN A 58 -0.60 -13.63 -8.56
C ASN A 58 -0.05 -12.75 -7.42
N VAL A 59 0.22 -13.35 -6.25
CA VAL A 59 0.82 -12.65 -5.10
C VAL A 59 2.20 -12.12 -5.50
N GLN A 60 2.44 -10.85 -5.24
CA GLN A 60 3.74 -10.23 -5.51
C GLN A 60 4.84 -10.90 -4.66
N LEU A 61 5.98 -11.21 -5.28
CA LEU A 61 7.19 -11.64 -4.58
C LEU A 61 7.58 -10.60 -3.51
N GLY A 62 7.68 -11.05 -2.26
CA GLY A 62 8.02 -10.21 -1.11
C GLY A 62 6.84 -9.56 -0.38
N MET A 63 5.60 -9.80 -0.81
CA MET A 63 4.40 -9.36 -0.10
C MET A 63 3.71 -10.53 0.60
N LEU A 64 3.24 -10.32 1.83
CA LEU A 64 2.45 -11.33 2.52
C LEU A 64 1.09 -11.49 1.82
N ARG A 65 0.67 -12.74 1.66
CA ARG A 65 -0.55 -13.08 0.90
C ARG A 65 -1.79 -12.33 1.41
N TYR A 66 -1.98 -12.25 2.73
CA TYR A 66 -3.13 -11.53 3.30
C TYR A 66 -3.09 -10.02 2.98
N GLN A 67 -1.91 -9.39 3.01
CA GLN A 67 -1.76 -7.97 2.66
C GLN A 67 -2.08 -7.70 1.19
N TRP A 68 -1.68 -8.64 0.31
CA TRP A 68 -2.01 -8.58 -1.11
C TRP A 68 -3.52 -8.75 -1.34
N GLU A 69 -4.13 -9.77 -0.75
CA GLU A 69 -5.56 -10.04 -0.88
C GLU A 69 -6.40 -8.86 -0.40
N ASP A 70 -6.05 -8.25 0.74
CA ASP A 70 -6.70 -7.04 1.25
C ASP A 70 -6.57 -5.86 0.29
N ALA A 71 -5.37 -5.62 -0.25
CA ALA A 71 -5.14 -4.54 -1.20
C ALA A 71 -5.93 -4.74 -2.51
N VAL A 72 -5.93 -5.95 -3.05
CA VAL A 72 -6.67 -6.31 -4.26
C VAL A 72 -8.17 -6.16 -4.02
N ARG A 73 -8.71 -6.66 -2.91
CA ARG A 73 -10.13 -6.49 -2.55
C ARG A 73 -10.48 -5.01 -2.43
N PHE A 74 -9.66 -4.23 -1.71
CA PHE A 74 -9.88 -2.78 -1.53
C PHE A 74 -9.82 -1.99 -2.85
N TRP A 75 -9.01 -2.40 -3.82
CA TRP A 75 -8.96 -1.71 -5.12
C TRP A 75 -10.06 -2.12 -6.08
N ASN A 76 -10.66 -3.30 -5.89
CA ASN A 76 -11.79 -3.79 -6.71
C ASN A 76 -13.15 -3.52 -6.07
N SER A 77 -13.23 -3.21 -4.77
CA SER A 77 -14.46 -2.72 -4.16
C SER A 77 -14.85 -1.39 -4.82
N LYS A 78 -16.09 -1.30 -5.33
CA LYS A 78 -16.67 -0.02 -5.71
C LYS A 78 -16.70 0.88 -4.48
N LYS A 79 -16.31 2.14 -4.68
CA LYS A 79 -16.51 3.20 -3.69
C LYS A 79 -17.94 3.72 -3.79
#